data_AF-A0A2H0GF35-F1
#
_entry.id   AF-A0A2H0GF35-F1
#
_cell.length_a   1.000
_cell.length_b   1.000
_cell.length_c   1.000
_cell.angle_alpha   90.00
_cell.angle_beta   90.00
_cell.angle_gamma   90.00
#
_symmetry.space_group_name_H-M   'P 1'
#
loop_
_entity.id
_entity.type
_entity.pdbx_description
1 polymer ?
#
loop_
_entity_poly.entity_id
_entity_poly.type
_entity_poly.pdbx_seq_one_letter_code
_entity_poly.pdbx_strand_id
1 'polypeptide(L)'
;MKNTILFIFTAVIFFTFSCSSNTSEENLDETSPTLEETTQEAPKRKFPSAKENGKFFTADEKRMMYGGEDSTWHFDVSNLTLKEENFHFGIGREKFHALIKPQYISVEEAKEDTAITDTSRFLFVNINGDARAYSVDLLTHHEIVNDVVGGEPIMAAYCVLADLGAIYTRKYGNKVFTFALSGYTYFDENVWDGLDGFVFWDRETESTWWPLIGKAVSGPMINAELVEYNKENWEDITWAEIKAKNISNLKVLKSGQTMEAPKSWKKLNDKQIEEIKAAL
;
A
#
# COMPACT_ATOMS: atom_id res chain seq x y z
N MET A 1 27.97 -48.39 35.40
CA MET A 1 28.14 -48.36 36.88
C MET A 1 28.20 -46.90 37.35
N LYS A 2 28.03 -46.66 38.67
CA LYS A 2 28.31 -45.40 39.40
C LYS A 2 29.84 -45.25 39.60
N ASN A 3 30.50 -44.14 39.98
CA ASN A 3 30.20 -42.72 40.34
C ASN A 3 31.57 -41.93 40.21
N THR A 4 31.80 -40.62 40.40
CA THR A 4 31.01 -39.41 40.77
C THR A 4 31.78 -38.12 40.34
N ILE A 5 31.07 -36.98 40.38
CA ILE A 5 31.50 -35.55 40.33
C ILE A 5 32.91 -35.22 40.88
N LEU A 6 33.61 -34.26 40.25
CA LEU A 6 34.37 -33.20 40.95
C LEU A 6 34.35 -31.86 40.18
N PHE A 7 34.24 -30.74 40.88
CA PHE A 7 34.31 -29.36 40.36
C PHE A 7 35.59 -28.68 40.88
N ILE A 8 36.25 -27.84 40.08
CA ILE A 8 37.36 -26.97 40.52
C ILE A 8 37.18 -25.56 39.94
N PHE A 9 37.37 -24.54 40.78
CA PHE A 9 37.42 -23.12 40.44
C PHE A 9 38.86 -22.68 40.17
N THR A 10 39.06 -21.74 39.24
CA THR A 10 40.30 -20.96 39.14
C THR A 10 39.99 -19.53 38.72
N ALA A 11 40.60 -18.55 39.40
CA ALA A 11 40.37 -17.12 39.15
C ALA A 11 41.35 -16.55 38.09
N VAL A 12 40.94 -15.46 37.43
CA VAL A 12 41.79 -14.70 36.51
C VAL A 12 42.38 -13.48 37.23
N ILE A 13 43.64 -13.16 36.94
CA ILE A 13 44.47 -12.23 37.71
C ILE A 13 44.48 -10.83 37.06
N PHE A 14 44.31 -9.78 37.86
CA PHE A 14 44.55 -8.40 37.47
C PHE A 14 46.05 -8.09 37.36
N PHE A 15 46.47 -7.38 36.31
CA PHE A 15 47.79 -6.75 36.22
C PHE A 15 47.70 -5.24 36.49
N THR A 16 48.80 -4.64 36.97
CA THR A 16 48.80 -3.32 37.62
C THR A 16 50.06 -2.49 37.32
N PHE A 17 49.98 -1.18 37.62
CA PHE A 17 51.06 -0.16 37.54
C PHE A 17 51.47 0.29 36.11
N SER A 18 52.03 1.50 35.90
CA SER A 18 52.73 2.39 36.85
C SER A 18 52.72 3.89 36.51
N CYS A 19 52.70 4.76 37.54
CA CYS A 19 53.26 6.14 37.65
C CYS A 19 52.87 7.27 36.65
N SER A 20 52.95 8.58 36.98
CA SER A 20 53.37 9.27 38.23
C SER A 20 52.63 10.59 38.47
N SER A 21 52.48 10.94 39.75
CA SER A 21 52.38 12.28 40.37
C SER A 21 52.24 13.56 39.52
N ASN A 22 51.20 14.35 39.79
CA ASN A 22 51.37 15.58 40.58
C ASN A 22 50.04 16.05 41.20
N THR A 23 50.11 16.75 42.33
CA THR A 23 48.95 17.23 43.10
C THR A 23 48.73 18.74 42.97
N SER A 24 47.49 19.14 42.73
CA SER A 24 46.94 20.43 43.13
C SER A 24 45.44 20.26 43.36
N GLU A 25 44.99 20.45 44.60
CA GLU A 25 43.57 20.47 44.96
C GLU A 25 42.99 21.85 44.60
N GLU A 26 41.82 21.90 43.96
CA GLU A 26 40.92 23.05 44.07
C GLU A 26 39.45 22.59 43.98
N ASN A 27 38.53 23.48 44.31
CA ASN A 27 37.26 23.10 44.96
C ASN A 27 36.16 22.53 44.06
N LEU A 28 35.20 21.88 44.73
CA LEU A 28 33.92 21.41 44.20
C LEU A 28 33.07 22.54 43.62
N ASP A 29 32.29 22.22 42.59
CA ASP A 29 31.00 22.86 42.32
C ASP A 29 29.98 21.79 41.85
N GLU A 30 28.75 21.86 42.33
CA GLU A 30 27.70 20.85 42.08
C GLU A 30 26.70 21.30 41.01
N THR A 31 26.98 20.98 39.74
CA THR A 31 25.94 21.00 38.69
C THR A 31 26.02 19.76 37.80
N SER A 32 25.15 18.78 38.08
CA SER A 32 24.84 17.71 37.14
C SER A 32 23.70 18.17 36.22
N PRO A 33 23.93 18.40 34.91
CA PRO A 33 22.86 18.82 34.02
C PRO A 33 21.92 17.64 33.73
N THR A 34 20.66 17.76 34.16
CA THR A 34 19.59 16.83 33.77
C THR A 34 19.47 16.82 32.24
N LEU A 35 19.68 15.65 31.63
CA LEU A 35 19.43 15.47 30.20
C LEU A 35 17.91 15.41 29.98
N GLU A 36 17.31 16.53 29.59
CA GLU A 36 15.97 16.54 29.03
C GLU A 36 15.99 15.83 27.67
N GLU A 37 15.33 14.67 27.59
CA GLU A 37 15.10 13.97 26.33
C GLU A 37 14.16 14.80 25.43
N THR A 38 14.77 15.70 24.66
CA THR A 38 14.08 16.49 23.64
C THR A 38 13.73 15.59 22.46
N THR A 39 12.55 14.96 22.54
CA THR A 39 11.92 14.20 21.47
C THR A 39 11.55 15.12 20.30
N GLN A 40 12.54 15.49 19.49
CA GLN A 40 12.32 16.17 18.23
C GLN A 40 11.58 15.23 17.29
N GLU A 41 10.26 15.41 17.19
CA GLU A 41 9.41 14.76 16.20
C GLU A 41 10.01 14.99 14.80
N ALA A 42 10.27 13.91 14.06
CA ALA A 42 10.91 13.99 12.76
C ALA A 42 10.07 14.87 11.80
N PRO A 43 10.69 15.74 10.98
CA PRO A 43 9.97 16.69 10.15
C PRO A 43 9.03 15.97 9.18
N LYS A 44 7.72 16.14 9.38
CA LYS A 44 6.66 15.50 8.59
C LYS A 44 6.86 15.80 7.10
N ARG A 45 6.80 14.76 6.27
CA ARG A 45 6.99 14.89 4.81
C ARG A 45 5.96 15.85 4.25
N LYS A 46 6.40 16.99 3.69
CA LYS A 46 5.49 17.95 3.05
C LYS A 46 5.29 17.58 1.57
N PHE A 47 4.17 16.93 1.27
CA PHE A 47 3.73 16.68 -0.10
C PHE A 47 3.08 17.94 -0.72
N PRO A 48 3.03 18.07 -2.07
CA PRO A 48 2.44 19.23 -2.72
C PRO A 48 0.91 19.20 -2.61
N SER A 49 0.29 20.22 -1.98
CA SER A 49 -1.17 20.30 -1.84
C SER A 49 -1.85 20.36 -3.21
N ALA A 50 -2.82 19.49 -3.43
CA ALA A 50 -3.64 19.50 -4.63
C ALA A 50 -4.50 20.78 -4.73
N LYS A 51 -5.08 21.21 -3.61
CA LYS A 51 -5.95 22.40 -3.54
C LYS A 51 -5.21 23.68 -3.89
N GLU A 52 -4.01 23.88 -3.31
CA GLU A 52 -3.16 25.05 -3.62
C GLU A 52 -2.69 25.06 -5.08
N ASN A 53 -2.42 23.88 -5.66
CA ASN A 53 -2.04 23.70 -7.06
C ASN A 53 -3.24 23.69 -8.04
N GLY A 54 -4.40 24.23 -7.63
CA GLY A 54 -5.57 24.44 -8.50
C GLY A 54 -6.26 23.15 -8.98
N LYS A 55 -6.00 22.01 -8.33
CA LYS A 55 -6.52 20.70 -8.76
C LYS A 55 -8.02 20.49 -8.49
N PHE A 56 -8.63 21.35 -7.67
CA PHE A 56 -10.07 21.40 -7.42
C PHE A 56 -10.65 22.74 -7.89
N PHE A 57 -11.56 22.68 -8.86
CA PHE A 57 -12.14 23.84 -9.53
C PHE A 57 -13.65 23.61 -9.78
N THR A 58 -14.32 24.61 -10.35
CA THR A 58 -15.76 24.54 -10.64
C THR A 58 -15.96 24.71 -12.15
N ALA A 59 -16.73 23.81 -12.76
CA ALA A 59 -17.10 23.86 -14.17
C ALA A 59 -18.53 23.30 -14.32
N ASP A 60 -19.34 23.91 -15.20
CA ASP A 60 -20.73 23.51 -15.44
C ASP A 60 -21.54 23.27 -14.16
N GLU A 61 -21.43 24.22 -13.21
CA GLU A 61 -22.01 24.23 -11.85
C GLU A 61 -21.56 23.07 -10.91
N LYS A 62 -20.74 22.15 -11.39
CA LYS A 62 -20.18 21.01 -10.63
C LYS A 62 -18.84 21.34 -9.99
N ARG A 63 -18.54 20.67 -8.87
CA ARG A 63 -17.18 20.65 -8.28
C ARG A 63 -16.36 19.56 -8.96
N MET A 64 -15.25 19.94 -9.57
CA MET A 64 -14.42 19.07 -10.39
C MET A 64 -13.03 18.89 -9.79
N MET A 65 -12.51 17.67 -9.84
CA MET A 65 -11.13 17.34 -9.51
C MET A 65 -10.36 16.96 -10.78
N TYR A 66 -9.19 17.57 -10.97
CA TYR A 66 -8.35 17.41 -12.16
C TYR A 66 -7.98 15.93 -12.38
N GLY A 67 -8.22 15.41 -13.59
CA GLY A 67 -7.96 14.01 -13.91
C GLY A 67 -6.98 13.75 -15.05
N GLY A 68 -6.39 14.80 -15.64
CA GLY A 68 -5.51 14.69 -16.80
C GLY A 68 -5.57 15.93 -17.69
N GLU A 69 -4.76 15.95 -18.75
CA GLU A 69 -4.74 17.04 -19.74
C GLU A 69 -6.00 17.06 -20.62
N ASP A 70 -6.65 15.91 -20.79
CA ASP A 70 -7.99 15.79 -21.37
C ASP A 70 -9.06 16.17 -20.33
N SER A 71 -9.86 17.19 -20.64
CA SER A 71 -10.91 17.68 -19.73
C SER A 71 -12.06 16.68 -19.52
N THR A 72 -12.24 15.72 -20.43
CA THR A 72 -13.23 14.64 -20.28
C THR A 72 -12.80 13.58 -19.24
N TRP A 73 -11.55 13.65 -18.77
CA TRP A 73 -11.01 12.79 -17.71
C TRP A 73 -11.16 13.41 -16.32
N HIS A 74 -11.69 14.63 -16.18
CA HIS A 74 -11.90 15.24 -14.88
C HIS A 74 -12.97 14.49 -14.07
N PHE A 75 -12.77 14.36 -12.76
CA PHE A 75 -13.74 13.72 -11.87
C PHE A 75 -14.81 14.73 -11.44
N ASP A 76 -16.09 14.34 -11.54
CA ASP A 76 -17.16 15.03 -10.81
C ASP A 76 -17.09 14.61 -9.34
N VAL A 77 -16.75 15.58 -8.48
CA VAL A 77 -16.59 15.40 -7.04
C VAL A 77 -17.58 16.28 -6.26
N SER A 78 -18.71 16.65 -6.88
CA SER A 78 -19.75 17.51 -6.28
C SER A 78 -20.37 16.95 -5.00
N ASN A 79 -20.10 15.70 -4.65
CA ASN A 79 -20.53 15.01 -3.43
C ASN A 79 -19.36 14.53 -2.53
N LEU A 80 -18.14 15.05 -2.71
CA LEU A 80 -16.94 14.62 -2.00
C LEU A 80 -17.09 14.63 -0.47
N THR A 81 -16.79 13.50 0.18
CA THR A 81 -16.85 13.35 1.66
C THR A 81 -15.56 13.74 2.39
N LEU A 82 -14.49 14.06 1.65
CA LEU A 82 -13.16 14.35 2.17
C LEU A 82 -12.80 15.83 2.00
N LYS A 83 -11.83 16.32 2.80
CA LYS A 83 -11.39 17.72 2.79
C LYS A 83 -10.42 17.98 1.64
N GLU A 84 -10.73 18.89 0.72
CA GLU A 84 -9.86 19.19 -0.43
C GLU A 84 -8.42 19.56 -0.03
N GLU A 85 -8.23 20.23 1.11
CA GLU A 85 -6.93 20.66 1.64
C GLU A 85 -5.99 19.50 2.01
N ASN A 86 -6.55 18.33 2.29
CA ASN A 86 -5.83 17.12 2.69
C ASN A 86 -5.42 16.23 1.51
N PHE A 87 -5.82 16.58 0.27
CA PHE A 87 -5.35 15.90 -0.94
C PHE A 87 -3.99 16.42 -1.38
N HIS A 88 -3.12 15.52 -1.82
CA HIS A 88 -1.81 15.84 -2.39
C HIS A 88 -1.69 15.41 -3.86
N PHE A 89 -0.69 15.98 -4.53
CA PHE A 89 -0.31 15.75 -5.92
C PHE A 89 -1.34 16.18 -6.98
N GLY A 90 -2.22 15.27 -7.42
CA GLY A 90 -3.07 15.47 -8.60
C GLY A 90 -2.32 15.42 -9.93
N ILE A 91 -1.49 14.39 -10.14
CA ILE A 91 -0.75 14.18 -11.40
C ILE A 91 -1.67 13.75 -12.58
N GLY A 92 -2.90 13.31 -12.27
CA GLY A 92 -3.91 12.85 -13.22
C GLY A 92 -4.09 11.32 -13.21
N ARG A 93 -5.24 10.87 -13.74
CA ARG A 93 -5.56 9.46 -13.94
C ARG A 93 -4.50 8.80 -14.82
N GLU A 94 -4.30 7.50 -14.63
CA GLU A 94 -3.45 6.67 -15.50
C GLU A 94 -1.99 7.18 -15.63
N LYS A 95 -1.44 7.88 -14.64
CA LYS A 95 0.02 8.16 -14.59
C LYS A 95 0.83 6.98 -14.07
N PHE A 96 0.20 6.08 -13.30
CA PHE A 96 0.66 4.73 -13.02
C PHE A 96 -0.35 3.78 -13.68
N HIS A 97 0.13 2.88 -14.54
CA HIS A 97 -0.74 2.06 -15.39
C HIS A 97 -1.16 0.77 -14.65
N ALA A 98 -2.36 0.75 -14.07
CA ALA A 98 -2.90 -0.43 -13.40
C ALA A 98 -2.96 -1.64 -14.37
N LEU A 99 -2.38 -2.78 -13.98
CA LEU A 99 -2.40 -3.98 -14.82
C LEU A 99 -3.82 -4.57 -14.86
N ILE A 100 -4.35 -4.79 -16.06
CA ILE A 100 -5.69 -5.39 -16.28
C ILE A 100 -5.69 -6.70 -17.09
N LYS A 101 -4.49 -7.19 -17.42
CA LYS A 101 -4.23 -8.47 -18.11
C LYS A 101 -2.92 -9.07 -17.60
N PRO A 102 -2.79 -9.37 -16.30
CA PRO A 102 -1.54 -9.85 -15.74
C PRO A 102 -1.10 -11.18 -16.35
N GLN A 103 0.20 -11.28 -16.62
CA GLN A 103 0.89 -12.49 -17.05
C GLN A 103 1.59 -13.15 -15.87
N TYR A 104 1.73 -14.47 -15.96
CA TYR A 104 2.29 -15.30 -14.90
C TYR A 104 3.36 -16.25 -15.42
N ILE A 105 4.27 -16.61 -14.53
CA ILE A 105 5.31 -17.63 -14.71
C ILE A 105 5.13 -18.75 -13.66
N SER A 106 5.75 -19.90 -13.90
CA SER A 106 5.81 -20.99 -12.91
C SER A 106 6.67 -20.62 -11.70
N VAL A 107 6.54 -21.42 -10.64
CA VAL A 107 7.40 -21.34 -9.44
C VAL A 107 8.85 -21.70 -9.78
N GLU A 108 9.08 -22.46 -10.85
CA GLU A 108 10.38 -22.86 -11.36
C GLU A 108 11.07 -21.68 -12.06
N GLU A 109 10.39 -21.03 -13.02
CA GLU A 109 10.85 -19.78 -13.64
C GLU A 109 11.11 -18.68 -12.60
N ALA A 110 10.25 -18.57 -11.57
CA ALA A 110 10.41 -17.59 -10.50
C ALA A 110 11.60 -17.86 -9.55
N LYS A 111 12.24 -19.04 -9.63
CA LYS A 111 13.52 -19.32 -8.94
C LYS A 111 14.74 -18.94 -9.78
N GLU A 112 14.56 -18.69 -11.08
CA GLU A 112 15.62 -18.24 -12.00
C GLU A 112 15.72 -16.70 -12.05
N ASP A 113 14.67 -15.98 -11.64
CA ASP A 113 14.68 -14.53 -11.47
C ASP A 113 15.49 -14.13 -10.22
N THR A 114 16.70 -13.59 -10.43
CA THR A 114 17.63 -13.19 -9.37
C THR A 114 17.20 -11.95 -8.59
N ALA A 115 16.13 -11.25 -8.98
CA ALA A 115 15.49 -10.22 -8.16
C ALA A 115 14.56 -10.82 -7.07
N ILE A 116 14.13 -12.07 -7.23
CA ILE A 116 13.25 -12.75 -6.26
C ILE A 116 14.11 -13.47 -5.21
N THR A 117 14.32 -12.79 -4.08
CA THR A 117 15.02 -13.33 -2.91
C THR A 117 14.06 -14.00 -1.94
N ASP A 118 14.57 -14.85 -1.05
CA ASP A 118 13.78 -15.51 0.00
C ASP A 118 13.06 -14.51 0.93
N THR A 119 13.58 -13.30 1.05
CA THR A 119 13.01 -12.18 1.82
C THR A 119 12.12 -11.23 1.03
N SER A 120 11.99 -11.40 -0.30
CA SER A 120 11.13 -10.53 -1.12
C SER A 120 9.66 -10.70 -0.69
N ARG A 121 8.97 -9.59 -0.38
CA ARG A 121 7.54 -9.57 0.00
C ARG A 121 6.63 -9.78 -1.20
N PHE A 122 5.52 -10.48 -0.97
CA PHE A 122 4.47 -10.77 -1.94
C PHE A 122 3.11 -10.68 -1.26
N LEU A 123 2.11 -10.17 -1.99
CA LEU A 123 0.73 -10.48 -1.69
C LEU A 123 0.42 -11.85 -2.30
N PHE A 124 0.27 -12.85 -1.43
CA PHE A 124 -0.16 -14.19 -1.78
C PHE A 124 -1.68 -14.30 -1.67
N VAL A 125 -2.31 -15.00 -2.62
CA VAL A 125 -3.74 -15.31 -2.58
C VAL A 125 -4.01 -16.71 -3.11
N ASN A 126 -5.00 -17.39 -2.55
CA ASN A 126 -5.50 -18.68 -3.01
C ASN A 126 -7.03 -18.70 -2.87
N ILE A 127 -7.74 -18.60 -4.00
CA ILE A 127 -9.21 -18.64 -4.05
C ILE A 127 -9.63 -19.85 -4.87
N ASN A 128 -10.55 -20.67 -4.34
CA ASN A 128 -11.04 -21.89 -4.97
C ASN A 128 -9.94 -22.87 -5.45
N GLY A 129 -8.78 -22.87 -4.76
CA GLY A 129 -7.62 -23.70 -5.10
C GLY A 129 -6.74 -23.15 -6.22
N ASP A 130 -7.00 -21.93 -6.72
CA ASP A 130 -6.19 -21.26 -7.73
C ASP A 130 -5.30 -20.19 -7.06
N ALA A 131 -3.99 -20.43 -7.03
CA ALA A 131 -3.05 -19.60 -6.27
C ALA A 131 -2.29 -18.58 -7.12
N ARG A 132 -1.98 -17.42 -6.52
CA ARG A 132 -1.15 -16.33 -7.09
C ARG A 132 -0.18 -15.78 -6.05
N ALA A 133 0.92 -15.22 -6.54
CA ALA A 133 1.79 -14.35 -5.77
C ALA A 133 2.10 -13.09 -6.58
N TYR A 134 1.75 -11.92 -6.05
CA TYR A 134 2.04 -10.60 -6.63
C TYR A 134 3.22 -9.98 -5.87
N SER A 135 4.37 -9.75 -6.50
CA SER A 135 5.53 -9.18 -5.80
C SER A 135 5.27 -7.73 -5.39
N VAL A 136 5.65 -7.36 -4.17
CA VAL A 136 5.51 -5.99 -3.67
C VAL A 136 6.38 -5.01 -4.48
N ASP A 137 7.50 -5.47 -5.03
CA ASP A 137 8.32 -4.69 -5.98
C ASP A 137 7.53 -4.29 -7.25
N LEU A 138 6.92 -5.25 -7.95
CA LEU A 138 6.11 -4.92 -9.14
C LEU A 138 4.87 -4.12 -8.76
N LEU A 139 4.23 -4.46 -7.64
CA LEU A 139 3.11 -3.66 -7.12
C LEU A 139 3.55 -2.22 -6.78
N THR A 140 4.80 -1.94 -6.40
CA THR A 140 5.30 -0.57 -6.21
C THR A 140 5.43 0.21 -7.53
N HIS A 141 5.49 -0.47 -8.69
CA HIS A 141 5.52 0.17 -10.01
C HIS A 141 4.12 0.42 -10.61
N HIS A 142 3.12 -0.40 -10.24
CA HIS A 142 1.77 -0.34 -10.82
C HIS A 142 0.67 0.08 -9.84
N GLU A 143 0.93 -0.06 -8.54
CA GLU A 143 0.07 0.07 -7.35
C GLU A 143 -1.24 -0.75 -7.35
N ILE A 144 -1.73 -1.19 -8.51
CA ILE A 144 -2.94 -2.00 -8.71
C ILE A 144 -2.74 -3.07 -9.79
N VAL A 145 -3.16 -4.30 -9.48
CA VAL A 145 -3.40 -5.40 -10.44
C VAL A 145 -4.85 -5.86 -10.35
N ASN A 146 -5.59 -5.72 -11.45
CA ASN A 146 -6.93 -6.28 -11.63
C ASN A 146 -6.80 -7.68 -12.23
N ASP A 147 -7.15 -8.73 -11.48
CA ASP A 147 -7.00 -10.14 -11.88
C ASP A 147 -8.30 -10.93 -11.70
N VAL A 148 -8.33 -12.18 -12.18
CA VAL A 148 -9.38 -13.17 -11.89
C VAL A 148 -8.71 -14.43 -11.34
N VAL A 149 -9.05 -14.77 -10.09
CA VAL A 149 -8.43 -15.87 -9.33
C VAL A 149 -9.52 -16.79 -8.82
N GLY A 150 -9.43 -18.09 -9.14
CA GLY A 150 -10.45 -19.06 -8.74
C GLY A 150 -11.84 -18.81 -9.36
N GLY A 151 -11.90 -17.97 -10.40
CA GLY A 151 -13.15 -17.47 -11.01
C GLY A 151 -13.64 -16.13 -10.45
N GLU A 152 -13.09 -15.64 -9.33
CA GLU A 152 -13.53 -14.39 -8.70
C GLU A 152 -12.69 -13.17 -9.16
N PRO A 153 -13.32 -12.00 -9.45
CA PRO A 153 -12.60 -10.79 -9.86
C PRO A 153 -12.00 -10.04 -8.66
N ILE A 154 -10.67 -9.95 -8.60
CA ILE A 154 -9.94 -9.34 -7.49
C ILE A 154 -9.09 -8.15 -7.91
N MET A 155 -8.84 -7.23 -6.98
CA MET A 155 -7.84 -6.19 -7.05
C MET A 155 -6.75 -6.49 -6.01
N ALA A 156 -5.54 -6.80 -6.46
CA ALA A 156 -4.37 -6.71 -5.61
C ALA A 156 -3.84 -5.27 -5.66
N ALA A 157 -3.59 -4.66 -4.51
CA ALA A 157 -3.09 -3.29 -4.42
C ALA A 157 -2.02 -3.15 -3.34
N TYR A 158 -1.05 -2.24 -3.56
CA TYR A 158 -0.02 -1.90 -2.58
C TYR A 158 0.30 -0.40 -2.60
N CYS A 159 0.26 0.27 -1.45
CA CYS A 159 0.68 1.66 -1.30
C CYS A 159 2.03 1.77 -0.59
N VAL A 160 3.06 2.23 -1.31
CA VAL A 160 4.41 2.42 -0.76
C VAL A 160 4.48 3.52 0.32
N LEU A 161 3.50 4.44 0.36
CA LEU A 161 3.45 5.52 1.35
C LEU A 161 2.85 5.10 2.71
N ALA A 162 2.02 4.06 2.74
CA ALA A 162 1.31 3.59 3.92
C ALA A 162 1.64 2.14 4.34
N ASP A 163 2.52 1.46 3.59
CA ASP A 163 2.76 0.00 3.66
C ASP A 163 1.46 -0.84 3.64
N LEU A 164 0.43 -0.34 2.94
CA LEU A 164 -0.85 -1.01 2.80
C LEU A 164 -0.79 -1.95 1.60
N GLY A 165 -0.57 -3.24 1.87
CA GLY A 165 -0.90 -4.33 0.94
C GLY A 165 -2.33 -4.84 1.19
N ALA A 166 -3.12 -5.08 0.13
CA ALA A 166 -4.47 -5.63 0.26
C ALA A 166 -4.97 -6.35 -1.01
N ILE A 167 -5.87 -7.33 -0.82
CA ILE A 167 -6.63 -7.98 -1.88
C ILE A 167 -8.13 -7.67 -1.71
N TYR A 168 -8.73 -6.92 -2.63
CA TYR A 168 -10.14 -6.52 -2.60
C TYR A 168 -10.98 -7.22 -3.67
N THR A 169 -12.29 -7.32 -3.48
CA THR A 169 -13.19 -7.70 -4.58
C THR A 169 -13.48 -6.53 -5.52
N ARG A 170 -13.65 -6.84 -6.80
CA ARG A 170 -14.08 -5.88 -7.83
C ARG A 170 -15.54 -6.06 -8.23
N LYS A 171 -16.29 -6.88 -7.51
CA LYS A 171 -17.64 -7.33 -7.88
C LYS A 171 -18.70 -6.56 -7.09
N TYR A 172 -19.42 -5.67 -7.77
CA TYR A 172 -20.47 -4.83 -7.18
C TYR A 172 -21.80 -5.19 -7.83
N GLY A 173 -22.69 -5.83 -7.05
CA GLY A 173 -23.91 -6.44 -7.57
C GLY A 173 -23.62 -7.44 -8.71
N ASN A 174 -24.16 -7.16 -9.90
CA ASN A 174 -23.93 -7.96 -11.11
C ASN A 174 -22.86 -7.39 -12.05
N LYS A 175 -22.07 -6.39 -11.61
CA LYS A 175 -20.98 -5.79 -12.38
C LYS A 175 -19.62 -6.17 -11.81
N VAL A 176 -18.60 -6.04 -12.65
CA VAL A 176 -17.19 -6.11 -12.29
C VAL A 176 -16.57 -4.78 -12.67
N PHE A 177 -15.91 -4.13 -11.72
CA PHE A 177 -15.24 -2.85 -11.91
C PHE A 177 -13.74 -3.04 -12.21
N THR A 178 -13.14 -2.00 -12.78
CA THR A 178 -11.74 -1.94 -13.18
C THR A 178 -11.13 -0.73 -12.48
N PHE A 179 -10.33 -0.98 -11.44
CA PHE A 179 -9.73 0.07 -10.62
C PHE A 179 -8.39 0.54 -11.18
N ALA A 180 -8.10 1.82 -10.97
CA ALA A 180 -6.82 2.47 -11.29
C ALA A 180 -6.52 3.59 -10.29
N LEU A 181 -5.31 4.16 -10.32
CA LEU A 181 -4.99 5.34 -9.51
C LEU A 181 -5.60 6.61 -10.09
N SER A 182 -6.09 7.49 -9.22
CA SER A 182 -6.62 8.82 -9.60
C SER A 182 -5.52 9.85 -9.90
N GLY A 183 -4.28 9.55 -9.51
CA GLY A 183 -3.17 10.51 -9.50
C GLY A 183 -3.11 11.38 -8.24
N TYR A 184 -3.86 11.04 -7.19
CA TYR A 184 -3.85 11.70 -5.89
C TYR A 184 -3.48 10.74 -4.78
N THR A 185 -2.98 11.32 -3.69
CA THR A 185 -2.91 10.69 -2.37
C THR A 185 -3.68 11.58 -1.39
N TYR A 186 -4.10 11.03 -0.25
CA TYR A 186 -4.87 11.72 0.79
C TYR A 186 -4.39 11.33 2.18
N PHE A 187 -4.26 12.34 3.03
CA PHE A 187 -3.82 12.29 4.42
C PHE A 187 -4.98 12.63 5.39
N ASP A 188 -5.09 11.96 6.53
CA ASP A 188 -5.82 12.50 7.69
C ASP A 188 -5.07 12.14 8.97
N GLU A 189 -4.86 13.13 9.84
CA GLU A 189 -4.15 12.94 11.12
C GLU A 189 -4.83 11.92 12.06
N ASN A 190 -6.10 11.60 11.82
CA ASN A 190 -6.91 10.68 12.62
C ASN A 190 -7.00 9.26 12.02
N VAL A 191 -6.33 9.00 10.89
CA VAL A 191 -6.45 7.74 10.12
C VAL A 191 -5.06 7.19 9.79
N TRP A 192 -4.84 5.90 10.06
CA TRP A 192 -3.56 5.20 9.78
C TRP A 192 -2.33 6.01 10.23
N ASP A 193 -2.34 6.48 11.48
CA ASP A 193 -1.27 7.26 12.12
C ASP A 193 -0.81 8.51 11.35
N GLY A 194 -1.66 9.08 10.49
CA GLY A 194 -1.31 10.21 9.63
C GLY A 194 -0.43 9.82 8.44
N LEU A 195 -0.49 8.58 7.98
CA LEU A 195 0.12 8.16 6.72
C LEU A 195 -0.70 8.67 5.52
N ASP A 196 0.00 9.04 4.46
CA ASP A 196 -0.61 9.48 3.21
C ASP A 196 -0.90 8.25 2.33
N GLY A 197 -2.13 8.09 1.87
CA GLY A 197 -2.58 6.91 1.14
C GLY A 197 -3.07 7.24 -0.27
N PHE A 198 -2.77 6.37 -1.23
CA PHE A 198 -3.30 6.48 -2.60
C PHE A 198 -4.83 6.59 -2.66
N VAL A 199 -5.34 7.36 -3.62
CA VAL A 199 -6.78 7.46 -3.91
C VAL A 199 -7.07 6.73 -5.22
N PHE A 200 -7.89 5.68 -5.13
CA PHE A 200 -8.33 4.90 -6.29
C PHE A 200 -9.46 5.61 -7.04
N TRP A 201 -9.72 5.14 -8.26
CA TRP A 201 -11.01 5.29 -8.93
C TRP A 201 -11.38 4.01 -9.68
N ASP A 202 -12.68 3.79 -9.88
CA ASP A 202 -13.19 2.77 -10.78
C ASP A 202 -13.54 3.38 -12.15
N ARG A 203 -13.20 2.67 -13.23
CA ARG A 203 -13.42 3.14 -14.61
C ARG A 203 -14.90 3.09 -15.05
N GLU A 204 -15.73 2.34 -14.34
CA GLU A 204 -17.11 2.04 -14.71
C GLU A 204 -18.11 3.11 -14.23
N THR A 205 -17.87 3.75 -13.08
CA THR A 205 -18.72 4.83 -12.53
C THR A 205 -17.96 6.14 -12.31
N GLU A 206 -16.63 6.12 -12.37
CA GLU A 206 -15.74 7.26 -12.11
C GLU A 206 -15.81 7.80 -10.67
N SER A 207 -16.29 6.97 -9.73
CA SER A 207 -16.15 7.23 -8.30
C SER A 207 -14.70 7.17 -7.85
N THR A 208 -14.36 7.98 -6.85
CA THR A 208 -13.05 7.90 -6.17
C THR A 208 -13.20 7.21 -4.82
N TRP A 209 -12.17 6.46 -4.41
CA TRP A 209 -12.20 5.60 -3.23
C TRP A 209 -10.91 5.78 -2.42
N TRP A 210 -11.02 5.86 -1.09
CA TRP A 210 -9.86 5.97 -0.21
C TRP A 210 -9.75 4.71 0.67
N PRO A 211 -8.77 3.82 0.40
CA PRO A 211 -8.68 2.51 1.05
C PRO A 211 -8.35 2.58 2.53
N LEU A 212 -7.73 3.66 3.03
CA LEU A 212 -7.43 3.82 4.47
C LEU A 212 -8.70 3.93 5.33
N ILE A 213 -9.84 4.29 4.73
CA ILE A 213 -11.19 4.21 5.35
C ILE A 213 -12.12 3.19 4.66
N GLY A 214 -11.57 2.36 3.76
CA GLY A 214 -12.27 1.23 3.15
C GLY A 214 -13.53 1.57 2.34
N LYS A 215 -13.66 2.74 1.70
CA LYS A 215 -14.88 3.09 0.93
C LYS A 215 -14.72 4.14 -0.17
N ALA A 216 -15.75 4.25 -1.01
CA ALA A 216 -15.95 5.34 -1.97
C ALA A 216 -16.23 6.68 -1.27
N VAL A 217 -15.60 7.75 -1.76
CA VAL A 217 -15.62 9.10 -1.17
C VAL A 217 -16.16 10.19 -2.10
N SER A 218 -16.34 9.91 -3.39
CA SER A 218 -17.03 10.80 -4.34
C SER A 218 -17.66 9.99 -5.48
N GLY A 219 -18.42 10.65 -6.35
CA GLY A 219 -19.02 10.06 -7.55
C GLY A 219 -20.23 9.18 -7.25
N PRO A 220 -20.69 8.36 -8.22
CA PRO A 220 -21.96 7.64 -8.10
C PRO A 220 -21.99 6.54 -7.03
N MET A 221 -20.85 5.93 -6.69
CA MET A 221 -20.72 4.83 -5.71
C MET A 221 -20.44 5.32 -4.28
N ILE A 222 -20.49 6.62 -4.00
CA ILE A 222 -20.25 7.24 -2.69
C ILE A 222 -20.76 6.43 -1.48
N ASN A 223 -19.90 6.24 -0.48
CA ASN A 223 -20.08 5.40 0.71
C ASN A 223 -20.16 3.88 0.50
N ALA A 224 -20.14 3.35 -0.73
CA ALA A 224 -19.98 1.91 -0.94
C ALA A 224 -18.64 1.41 -0.39
N GLU A 225 -18.65 0.24 0.25
CA GLU A 225 -17.46 -0.34 0.89
C GLU A 225 -16.49 -0.95 -0.13
N LEU A 226 -15.20 -0.72 0.08
CA LEU A 226 -14.11 -1.37 -0.63
C LEU A 226 -13.81 -2.72 0.05
N VAL A 227 -14.64 -3.72 -0.25
CA VAL A 227 -14.64 -5.00 0.47
C VAL A 227 -13.34 -5.79 0.23
N GLU A 228 -12.57 -5.98 1.30
CA GLU A 228 -11.37 -6.83 1.32
C GLU A 228 -11.76 -8.33 1.32
N TYR A 229 -10.94 -9.18 0.70
CA TYR A 229 -11.08 -10.63 0.89
C TYR A 229 -10.71 -11.03 2.31
N ASN A 230 -11.44 -12.01 2.85
CA ASN A 230 -11.10 -12.66 4.11
C ASN A 230 -9.64 -13.16 4.09
N LYS A 231 -8.85 -12.79 5.10
CA LYS A 231 -7.43 -13.15 5.32
C LYS A 231 -7.15 -14.66 5.26
N GLU A 232 -8.15 -15.53 5.45
CA GLU A 232 -8.02 -16.97 5.20
C GLU A 232 -7.65 -17.32 3.75
N ASN A 233 -7.89 -16.40 2.80
CA ASN A 233 -7.60 -16.58 1.37
C ASN A 233 -6.35 -15.82 0.90
N TRP A 234 -5.82 -14.89 1.70
CA TRP A 234 -4.71 -14.02 1.27
C TRP A 234 -3.82 -13.51 2.41
N GLU A 235 -2.52 -13.40 2.14
CA GLU A 235 -1.47 -13.08 3.11
C GLU A 235 -0.42 -12.12 2.49
N ASP A 236 0.15 -11.19 3.27
CA ASP A 236 1.39 -10.48 2.90
C ASP A 236 2.56 -11.23 3.55
N ILE A 237 3.37 -11.91 2.74
CA ILE A 237 4.38 -12.88 3.18
C ILE A 237 5.60 -12.90 2.27
N THR A 238 6.68 -13.50 2.75
CA THR A 238 7.94 -13.66 2.01
C THR A 238 7.90 -14.80 0.99
N TRP A 239 8.79 -14.75 0.00
CA TRP A 239 8.99 -15.85 -0.94
C TRP A 239 9.40 -17.17 -0.25
N ALA A 240 10.15 -17.11 0.85
CA ALA A 240 10.47 -18.29 1.65
C ALA A 240 9.21 -19.00 2.18
N GLU A 241 8.27 -18.24 2.73
CA GLU A 241 6.99 -18.76 3.26
C GLU A 241 6.08 -19.29 2.15
N ILE A 242 6.02 -18.60 1.00
CA ILE A 242 5.27 -19.07 -0.18
C ILE A 242 5.82 -20.41 -0.69
N LYS A 243 7.15 -20.55 -0.81
CA LYS A 243 7.78 -21.83 -1.18
C LYS A 243 7.47 -22.93 -0.16
N ALA A 244 7.46 -22.60 1.13
CA ALA A 244 7.15 -23.56 2.21
C ALA A 244 5.71 -24.11 2.15
N LYS A 245 4.76 -23.37 1.58
CA LYS A 245 3.38 -23.87 1.33
C LYS A 245 3.30 -24.96 0.25
N ASN A 246 4.36 -25.16 -0.56
CA ASN A 246 4.50 -26.24 -1.54
C ASN A 246 3.30 -26.39 -2.52
N ILE A 247 2.79 -25.26 -3.05
CA ILE A 247 1.60 -25.23 -3.89
C ILE A 247 1.96 -25.48 -5.37
N SER A 248 1.56 -26.64 -5.90
CA SER A 248 1.98 -27.13 -7.22
C SER A 248 1.39 -26.39 -8.43
N ASN A 249 0.36 -25.57 -8.23
CA ASN A 249 -0.29 -24.76 -9.28
C ASN A 249 -0.19 -23.24 -9.03
N LEU A 250 0.67 -22.81 -8.10
CA LEU A 250 0.96 -21.41 -7.86
C LEU A 250 1.52 -20.75 -9.12
N LYS A 251 0.96 -19.60 -9.48
CA LYS A 251 1.43 -18.77 -10.59
C LYS A 251 1.99 -17.46 -10.04
N VAL A 252 3.27 -17.19 -10.28
CA VAL A 252 3.95 -15.98 -9.80
C VAL A 252 3.76 -14.88 -10.85
N LEU A 253 3.40 -13.67 -10.41
CA LEU A 253 3.23 -12.54 -11.31
C LEU A 253 4.56 -12.25 -11.99
N LYS A 254 4.57 -12.22 -13.32
CA LYS A 254 5.80 -12.07 -14.10
C LYS A 254 6.44 -10.69 -13.87
N SER A 255 7.70 -10.67 -13.44
CA SER A 255 8.52 -9.46 -13.27
C SER A 255 8.64 -8.64 -14.56
N GLY A 256 8.82 -7.33 -14.44
CA GLY A 256 9.08 -6.43 -15.59
C GLY A 256 7.93 -6.30 -16.60
N GLN A 257 6.69 -6.65 -16.22
CA GLN A 257 5.51 -6.34 -17.04
C GLN A 257 5.31 -4.83 -17.18
N THR A 258 4.75 -4.41 -18.30
CA THR A 258 4.23 -3.06 -18.51
C THR A 258 2.89 -3.14 -19.26
N MET A 259 2.14 -2.03 -19.26
CA MET A 259 0.88 -1.91 -19.98
C MET A 259 0.71 -0.46 -20.42
N GLU A 260 0.03 -0.22 -21.53
CA GLU A 260 -0.41 1.12 -21.94
C GLU A 260 -1.77 1.45 -21.31
N ALA A 261 -1.93 2.70 -20.86
CA ALA A 261 -3.22 3.19 -20.37
C ALA A 261 -4.32 3.11 -21.45
N PRO A 262 -5.54 2.68 -21.11
CA PRO A 262 -6.65 2.71 -22.04
C PRO A 262 -7.09 4.17 -22.31
N LYS A 263 -7.09 4.59 -23.57
CA LYS A 263 -7.49 5.96 -23.98
C LYS A 263 -8.98 6.28 -23.75
N SER A 264 -9.78 5.27 -23.42
CA SER A 264 -11.18 5.40 -23.04
C SER A 264 -11.62 4.15 -22.29
N TRP A 265 -12.71 4.28 -21.51
CA TRP A 265 -13.26 3.21 -20.67
C TRP A 265 -14.78 3.11 -20.82
N LYS A 266 -15.31 1.95 -20.44
CA LYS A 266 -16.74 1.65 -20.50
C LYS A 266 -17.43 2.22 -19.25
N LYS A 267 -17.96 3.44 -19.34
CA LYS A 267 -18.86 4.00 -18.34
C LYS A 267 -20.19 3.21 -18.31
N LEU A 268 -20.76 3.02 -17.12
CA LEU A 268 -22.12 2.54 -16.90
C LEU A 268 -23.11 3.70 -17.05
N ASN A 269 -24.38 3.37 -17.28
CA ASN A 269 -25.47 4.36 -17.23
C ASN A 269 -26.17 4.38 -15.87
N ASP A 270 -26.92 5.45 -15.60
CA ASP A 270 -27.60 5.69 -14.32
C ASP A 270 -28.45 4.49 -13.88
N LYS A 271 -29.22 3.88 -14.80
CA LYS A 271 -30.03 2.68 -14.47
C LYS A 271 -29.15 1.51 -14.00
N GLN A 272 -28.00 1.29 -14.63
CA GLN A 272 -27.06 0.25 -14.21
C GLN A 272 -26.38 0.58 -12.88
N ILE A 273 -26.23 1.85 -12.52
CA ILE A 273 -25.68 2.30 -11.24
C ILE A 273 -26.72 2.12 -10.12
N GLU A 274 -27.97 2.52 -10.35
CA GLU A 274 -29.05 2.29 -9.37
C GLU A 274 -29.36 0.79 -9.19
N GLU A 275 -29.24 -0.03 -10.25
CA GLU A 275 -29.27 -1.51 -10.16
C GLU A 275 -28.16 -2.11 -9.28
N ILE A 276 -27.02 -1.44 -9.13
CA ILE A 276 -25.93 -1.86 -8.24
C ILE A 276 -26.21 -1.39 -6.81
N LYS A 277 -26.54 -0.10 -6.63
CA LYS A 277 -26.85 0.49 -5.32
C LYS A 277 -27.98 -0.23 -4.59
N ALA A 278 -28.99 -0.69 -5.32
CA ALA A 278 -30.11 -1.47 -4.76
C ALA A 278 -29.74 -2.92 -4.37
N ALA A 279 -28.47 -3.32 -4.54
CA ALA A 279 -27.93 -4.64 -4.24
C ALA A 279 -26.67 -4.58 -3.34
N LEU A 280 -26.43 -3.44 -2.69
CA LEU A 280 -25.43 -3.21 -1.64
C LEU A 280 -26.16 -2.90 -0.32
#